data_AF-A0A520PVS1-F1
#
_entry.id   AF-A0A520PVS1-F1
#
_cell.length_a   1.000
_cell.length_b   1.000
_cell.length_c   1.000
_cell.angle_alpha   90.00
_cell.angle_beta   90.00
_cell.angle_gamma   90.00
#
_symmetry.space_group_name_H-M   'P 1'
#
loop_
_entity.id
_entity.type
_entity.pdbx_description
1 polymer ?
#
loop_
_entity_poly.entity_id
_entity_poly.type
_entity_poly.pdbx_seq_one_letter_code
_entity_poly.pdbx_strand_id
1 'polypeptide(L)'
;MKHVTPLLSSLLISLCAALIAGPSAGCGPATPQAEEPSVDRLAPTTLYPMEPGTQWVYDVDTGGGEPPTLGIFEVIEAVGHQRQIANNRGMTSAGQVRHGDPITYEITPDGIRHPSSGGWLLRAPLREGAEWDGMGGRTARVTDLDASVEVFAGTFEHCVEITETGGEDGRQVRTVYCPQVGPVLIESSMDMRLTTRQVATTARLRTHAPGGEE
;
A
#
# COMPACT_ATOMS: atom_id res chain seq x y z
N MET A 1 -53.78 -27.92 -71.32
CA MET A 1 -55.24 -28.12 -71.20
C MET A 1 -55.58 -28.20 -69.73
N LYS A 2 -56.52 -27.34 -69.31
CA LYS A 2 -57.56 -27.60 -68.30
C LYS A 2 -57.13 -28.26 -66.98
N HIS A 3 -56.98 -27.39 -65.98
CA HIS A 3 -57.95 -27.25 -64.88
C HIS A 3 -57.94 -28.23 -63.69
N VAL A 4 -57.78 -27.61 -62.52
CA VAL A 4 -58.79 -27.53 -61.43
C VAL A 4 -58.59 -28.48 -60.25
N THR A 5 -57.98 -27.89 -59.21
CA THR A 5 -58.29 -27.99 -57.77
C THR A 5 -59.79 -28.19 -57.51
N PRO A 6 -60.24 -28.88 -56.43
CA PRO A 6 -60.64 -28.09 -55.26
C PRO A 6 -60.69 -28.80 -53.88
N LEU A 7 -60.48 -27.97 -52.85
CA LEU A 7 -61.29 -27.73 -51.65
C LEU A 7 -61.90 -28.86 -50.78
N LEU A 8 -61.81 -28.58 -49.47
CA LEU A 8 -62.86 -28.50 -48.44
C LEU A 8 -63.01 -29.64 -47.40
N SER A 9 -62.98 -29.17 -46.15
CA SER A 9 -63.74 -29.62 -44.98
C SER A 9 -63.38 -30.94 -44.28
N SER A 10 -62.87 -30.84 -43.05
CA SER A 10 -63.73 -30.89 -41.85
C SER A 10 -62.94 -30.76 -40.53
N LEU A 11 -63.58 -30.07 -39.59
CA LEU A 11 -63.20 -29.77 -38.20
C LEU A 11 -62.86 -31.01 -37.34
N LEU A 12 -61.99 -30.84 -36.33
CA LEU A 12 -62.36 -30.83 -34.90
C LEU A 12 -61.15 -30.67 -33.94
N ILE A 13 -61.15 -29.49 -33.32
CA ILE A 13 -60.72 -29.08 -31.97
C ILE A 13 -60.34 -30.22 -31.00
N SER A 14 -59.15 -30.16 -30.38
CA SER A 14 -59.00 -29.87 -28.92
C SER A 14 -57.54 -29.91 -28.42
N LEU A 15 -57.02 -28.72 -28.13
CA LEU A 15 -56.27 -28.32 -26.93
C LEU A 15 -55.46 -29.39 -26.14
N CYS A 16 -54.12 -29.28 -26.17
CA CYS A 16 -53.27 -29.36 -24.95
C CYS A 16 -51.79 -28.99 -25.22
N ALA A 17 -51.31 -28.04 -24.41
CA ALA A 17 -49.94 -27.82 -23.97
C ALA A 17 -48.83 -27.58 -25.02
N ALA A 18 -48.57 -26.29 -25.27
CA ALA A 18 -47.29 -25.83 -25.79
C ALA A 18 -46.19 -25.98 -24.72
N LEU A 19 -45.20 -26.83 -24.99
CA LEU A 19 -43.90 -26.83 -24.32
C LEU A 19 -42.90 -26.15 -25.26
N ILE A 20 -42.64 -24.87 -25.00
CA ILE A 20 -41.62 -24.07 -25.69
C ILE A 20 -40.26 -24.52 -25.15
N ALA A 21 -39.51 -25.28 -25.95
CA ALA A 21 -38.09 -25.56 -25.70
C ALA A 21 -37.27 -24.31 -26.06
N GLY A 22 -37.01 -23.47 -25.05
CA GLY A 22 -36.08 -22.33 -25.18
C GLY A 22 -34.62 -22.76 -24.97
N PRO A 23 -33.65 -22.18 -25.69
CA PRO A 23 -32.24 -22.47 -25.49
C PRO A 23 -31.77 -21.95 -24.13
N SER A 24 -31.18 -22.83 -23.34
CA SER A 24 -30.55 -22.52 -22.06
C SER A 24 -29.27 -21.73 -22.31
N ALA A 25 -29.34 -20.40 -22.20
CA ALA A 25 -28.15 -19.58 -22.01
C ALA A 25 -27.61 -19.89 -20.60
N GLY A 26 -26.52 -20.65 -20.53
CA GLY A 26 -25.84 -20.95 -19.28
C GLY A 26 -25.16 -19.69 -18.72
N CYS A 27 -25.73 -19.11 -17.68
CA CYS A 27 -25.00 -18.22 -16.77
C CYS A 27 -24.00 -19.08 -15.98
N GLY A 28 -22.75 -19.12 -16.45
CA GLY A 28 -21.63 -19.53 -15.60
C GLY A 28 -21.34 -18.42 -14.59
N PRO A 29 -21.04 -18.73 -13.31
CA PRO A 29 -20.57 -17.72 -12.37
C PRO A 29 -19.23 -17.18 -12.88
N ALA A 30 -19.15 -15.87 -13.12
CA ALA A 30 -17.90 -15.21 -13.39
C ALA A 30 -17.00 -15.41 -12.17
N THR A 31 -15.88 -16.12 -12.36
CA THR A 31 -14.83 -16.17 -11.33
C THR A 31 -14.27 -14.75 -11.21
N PRO A 32 -14.21 -14.15 -10.02
CA PRO A 32 -13.54 -12.87 -9.84
C PRO A 32 -12.08 -13.04 -10.29
N GLN A 33 -11.71 -12.42 -11.41
CA GLN A 33 -10.31 -12.32 -11.81
C GLN A 33 -9.68 -11.38 -10.78
N ALA A 34 -8.74 -11.90 -9.98
CA ALA A 34 -7.86 -11.06 -9.19
C ALA A 34 -7.18 -10.09 -10.16
N GLU A 35 -7.49 -8.81 -10.02
CA GLU A 35 -6.91 -7.77 -10.85
C GLU A 35 -5.42 -7.66 -10.50
N GLU A 36 -4.54 -7.90 -11.48
CA GLU A 36 -3.12 -7.74 -11.24
C GLU A 36 -2.84 -6.29 -10.82
N PRO A 37 -1.96 -6.06 -9.83
CA PRO A 37 -1.57 -4.71 -9.43
C PRO A 37 -1.19 -3.87 -10.65
N SER A 38 -1.82 -2.71 -10.84
CA SER A 38 -1.38 -1.80 -11.90
C SER A 38 0.08 -1.38 -11.62
N VAL A 39 0.93 -1.40 -12.66
CA VAL A 39 2.37 -1.11 -12.53
C VAL A 39 2.62 0.27 -11.88
N ASP A 40 1.72 1.22 -12.12
CA ASP A 40 1.77 2.57 -11.57
C ASP A 40 1.48 2.62 -10.06
N ARG A 41 0.60 1.74 -9.55
CA ARG A 41 0.33 1.56 -8.11
C ARG A 41 1.57 1.14 -7.33
N LEU A 42 2.42 0.33 -7.96
CA LEU A 42 3.63 -0.22 -7.36
C LEU A 42 4.88 0.63 -7.61
N ALA A 43 4.76 1.82 -8.21
CA ALA A 43 5.91 2.70 -8.34
C ALA A 43 6.38 3.15 -6.93
N PRO A 44 7.69 3.14 -6.63
CA PRO A 44 8.21 3.59 -5.33
C PRO A 44 7.74 4.98 -4.91
N THR A 45 7.63 5.93 -5.84
CA THR A 45 7.14 7.29 -5.59
C THR A 45 5.63 7.36 -5.38
N THR A 46 4.87 6.38 -5.89
CA THR A 46 3.44 6.22 -5.58
C THR A 46 3.28 5.70 -4.16
N LEU A 47 4.09 4.72 -3.73
CA LEU A 47 4.01 4.14 -2.38
C LEU A 47 4.61 5.02 -1.28
N TYR A 48 5.45 5.97 -1.65
CA TYR A 48 6.07 6.92 -0.73
C TYR A 48 6.09 8.30 -1.37
N PRO A 49 4.95 9.03 -1.37
CA PRO A 49 4.88 10.37 -1.94
C PRO A 49 5.88 11.31 -1.26
N MET A 50 6.69 12.01 -2.04
CA MET A 50 7.75 12.89 -1.52
C MET A 50 7.62 14.32 -2.05
N GLU A 51 6.40 14.81 -2.24
CA GLU A 51 6.20 16.23 -2.59
C GLU A 51 6.35 17.11 -1.34
N PRO A 52 6.97 18.29 -1.42
CA PRO A 52 7.09 19.21 -0.29
C PRO A 52 5.75 19.47 0.39
N GLY A 53 5.75 19.48 1.72
CA GLY A 53 4.54 19.61 2.53
C GLY A 53 3.78 18.29 2.76
N THR A 54 4.19 17.17 2.14
CA THR A 54 3.62 15.87 2.48
C THR A 54 3.91 15.56 3.95
N GLN A 55 2.88 15.25 4.72
CA GLN A 55 2.97 15.00 6.15
C GLN A 55 2.36 13.66 6.55
N TRP A 56 3.00 13.00 7.50
CA TRP A 56 2.49 11.81 8.17
C TRP A 56 2.50 12.01 9.68
N VAL A 57 1.37 11.71 10.31
CA VAL A 57 1.19 11.80 11.75
C VAL A 57 0.87 10.41 12.29
N TYR A 58 1.65 9.94 13.25
CA TYR A 58 1.55 8.61 13.84
C TYR A 58 1.27 8.65 15.33
N ASP A 59 0.50 7.68 15.80
CA ASP A 59 0.57 7.23 17.19
C ASP A 59 1.69 6.19 17.33
N VAL A 60 2.72 6.54 18.10
CA VAL A 60 3.91 5.71 18.34
C VAL A 60 3.85 5.11 19.73
N ASP A 61 3.60 3.81 19.78
CA ASP A 61 3.68 3.00 21.00
C ASP A 61 5.07 2.34 21.08
N THR A 62 5.74 2.45 22.22
CA THR A 62 7.09 1.89 22.45
C THR A 62 7.07 0.52 23.16
N GLY A 63 5.88 -0.03 23.44
CA GLY A 63 5.71 -1.31 24.11
C GLY A 63 6.03 -1.31 25.61
N GLY A 64 6.27 -0.12 26.19
CA GLY A 64 6.62 0.08 27.60
C GLY A 64 5.42 0.19 28.56
N GLY A 65 4.19 0.20 28.05
CA GLY A 65 2.97 0.47 28.84
C GLY A 65 2.67 1.96 29.04
N GLU A 66 3.54 2.84 28.54
CA GLU A 66 3.28 4.28 28.47
C GLU A 66 2.26 4.60 27.36
N PRO A 67 1.50 5.70 27.49
CA PRO A 67 0.63 6.17 26.41
C PRO A 67 1.41 6.41 25.10
N PRO A 68 0.81 6.14 23.93
CA PRO A 68 1.42 6.44 22.65
C PRO A 68 1.80 7.92 22.53
N THR A 69 2.98 8.17 21.94
CA THR A 69 3.46 9.52 21.65
C THR A 69 3.21 9.88 20.19
N LEU A 70 3.00 11.16 19.90
CA LEU A 70 2.81 11.64 18.54
C LEU A 70 4.14 11.72 17.78
N GLY A 71 4.23 11.03 16.64
CA GLY A 71 5.31 11.20 15.67
C GLY A 71 4.80 11.97 14.46
N ILE A 72 5.45 13.07 14.08
CA ILE A 72 5.09 13.85 12.89
C ILE A 72 6.31 13.91 11.97
N PHE A 73 6.14 13.50 10.72
CA PHE A 73 7.16 13.54 9.68
C PHE A 73 6.67 14.38 8.51
N GLU A 74 7.56 15.15 7.90
CA GLU A 74 7.24 16.05 6.81
C GLU A 74 8.35 16.02 5.75
N VAL A 75 7.95 16.07 4.49
CA VAL A 75 8.86 16.40 3.38
C VAL A 75 9.09 17.91 3.38
N ILE A 76 10.25 18.34 3.87
CA ILE A 76 10.54 19.76 4.08
C ILE A 76 11.23 20.41 2.87
N GLU A 77 11.79 19.62 1.96
CA GLU A 77 12.53 20.13 0.82
C GLU A 77 12.55 19.13 -0.35
N ALA A 78 12.45 19.65 -1.57
CA ALA A 78 12.70 18.95 -2.81
C ALA A 78 13.64 19.75 -3.72
N VAL A 79 14.81 19.18 -4.03
CA VAL A 79 15.79 19.80 -4.94
C VAL A 79 16.23 18.78 -5.98
N GLY A 80 15.80 18.97 -7.23
CA GLY A 80 16.02 17.98 -8.29
C GLY A 80 15.47 16.61 -7.89
N HIS A 81 16.36 15.61 -7.80
CA HIS A 81 16.03 14.25 -7.38
C HIS A 81 16.13 14.02 -5.87
N GLN A 82 16.62 14.99 -5.12
CA GLN A 82 16.76 14.87 -3.67
C GLN A 82 15.49 15.30 -2.95
N ARG A 83 15.20 14.61 -1.84
CA ARG A 83 14.08 14.88 -0.94
C ARG A 83 14.58 14.84 0.48
N GLN A 84 14.19 15.83 1.29
CA GLN A 84 14.50 15.85 2.70
C GLN A 84 13.24 15.61 3.52
N ILE A 85 13.29 14.63 4.42
CA ILE A 85 12.23 14.35 5.38
C ILE A 85 12.76 14.60 6.77
N ALA A 86 12.01 15.35 7.57
CA ALA A 86 12.37 15.62 8.95
C ALA A 86 11.19 15.38 9.88
N ASN A 87 11.51 15.06 11.13
CA ASN A 87 10.51 14.99 12.17
C ASN A 87 10.17 16.41 12.69
N ASN A 88 8.89 16.72 12.83
CA ASN A 88 8.43 17.96 13.45
C ASN A 88 8.55 17.82 14.99
N ARG A 89 9.29 18.74 15.61
CA ARG A 89 9.63 18.80 17.04
C ARG A 89 8.89 19.93 17.76
N GLY A 90 7.73 20.33 17.23
CA GLY A 90 6.90 21.42 17.74
C GLY A 90 7.19 22.76 17.08
N MET A 91 6.71 23.84 17.69
CA MET A 91 6.86 25.20 17.17
C MET A 91 7.83 26.04 18.02
N THR A 92 8.47 27.03 17.39
CA THR A 92 9.15 28.12 18.08
C THR A 92 8.13 29.10 18.67
N SER A 93 8.58 29.98 19.57
CA SER A 93 7.76 31.10 20.06
C SER A 93 7.32 32.08 18.96
N ALA A 94 8.00 32.07 17.80
CA ALA A 94 7.64 32.86 16.63
C ALA A 94 6.64 32.15 15.70
N GLY A 95 6.12 30.97 16.08
CA GLY A 95 5.16 30.22 15.28
C GLY A 95 5.75 29.44 14.11
N GLN A 96 7.08 29.25 14.08
CA GLN A 96 7.74 28.45 13.05
C GLN A 96 7.88 27.00 13.50
N VAL A 97 7.69 26.04 12.59
CA VAL A 97 7.95 24.62 12.89
C VAL A 97 9.44 24.41 13.14
N ARG A 98 9.76 23.63 14.18
CA ARG A 98 11.11 23.15 14.48
C ARG A 98 11.24 21.76 13.93
N HIS A 99 12.13 21.55 12.97
CA HIS A 99 12.45 20.22 12.48
C HIS A 99 13.64 19.63 13.23
N GLY A 100 13.71 18.31 13.31
CA GLY A 100 14.95 17.61 13.65
C GLY A 100 15.92 17.56 12.49
N ASP A 101 16.99 16.76 12.66
CA ASP A 101 17.95 16.52 11.59
C ASP A 101 17.24 15.81 10.42
N PRO A 102 17.30 16.38 9.20
CA PRO A 102 16.63 15.79 8.06
C PRO A 102 17.36 14.53 7.57
N ILE A 103 16.57 13.60 7.04
CA ILE A 103 17.05 12.45 6.29
C ILE A 103 16.90 12.79 4.80
N THR A 104 18.00 12.70 4.07
CA THR A 104 18.01 12.90 2.61
C THR A 104 17.78 11.59 1.90
N TYR A 105 16.85 11.59 0.96
CA TYR A 105 16.64 10.52 -0.01
C TYR A 105 16.88 11.03 -1.43
N GLU A 106 17.20 10.11 -2.33
CA GLU A 106 17.33 10.36 -3.76
C GLU A 106 16.32 9.48 -4.53
N ILE A 107 15.55 10.11 -5.41
CA ILE A 107 14.63 9.46 -6.33
C ILE A 107 15.38 9.14 -7.62
N THR A 108 15.36 7.88 -8.03
CA THR A 108 15.99 7.37 -9.25
C THR A 108 14.97 6.56 -10.06
N PRO A 109 15.26 6.22 -11.33
CA PRO A 109 14.40 5.31 -12.10
C PRO A 109 14.18 3.95 -11.43
N ASP A 110 15.14 3.49 -10.63
CA ASP A 110 15.08 2.20 -9.94
C ASP A 110 14.39 2.29 -8.56
N GLY A 111 14.06 3.48 -8.08
CA GLY A 111 13.37 3.68 -6.80
C GLY A 111 13.98 4.76 -5.92
N ILE A 112 13.75 4.66 -4.61
CA ILE A 112 14.13 5.66 -3.60
C ILE A 112 15.28 5.09 -2.75
N ARG A 113 16.42 5.79 -2.74
CA ARG A 113 17.63 5.36 -2.01
C ARG A 113 18.11 6.41 -1.02
N HIS A 114 18.84 5.95 -0.01
CA HIS A 114 19.54 6.81 0.92
C HIS A 114 20.99 7.00 0.45
N PRO A 115 21.38 8.19 -0.05
CA PRO A 115 22.62 8.37 -0.80
C PRO A 115 23.88 8.12 0.02
N SER A 116 23.88 8.44 1.32
CA SER A 116 25.07 8.31 2.18
C SER A 116 25.33 6.87 2.65
N SER A 117 24.29 6.04 2.78
CA SER A 117 24.46 4.61 3.10
C SER A 117 24.47 3.71 1.88
N GLY A 118 23.97 4.19 0.73
CA GLY A 118 23.80 3.41 -0.49
C GLY A 118 22.61 2.45 -0.50
N GLY A 119 21.98 2.21 0.66
CA GLY A 119 20.82 1.33 0.81
C GLY A 119 19.53 1.93 0.24
N TRP A 120 18.58 1.06 -0.11
CA TRP A 120 17.29 1.44 -0.69
C TRP A 120 16.20 1.50 0.38
N LEU A 121 15.35 2.53 0.30
CA LEU A 121 14.09 2.58 1.04
C LEU A 121 13.04 1.71 0.32
N LEU A 122 12.85 1.97 -0.98
CA LEU A 122 11.98 1.21 -1.88
C LEU A 122 12.70 1.03 -3.21
N ARG A 123 12.62 -0.17 -3.79
CA ARG A 123 13.28 -0.48 -5.06
C ARG A 123 12.35 -1.19 -6.03
N ALA A 124 12.29 -0.69 -7.25
CA ALA A 124 11.56 -1.30 -8.35
C ALA A 124 12.40 -2.42 -9.03
N PRO A 125 11.75 -3.38 -9.70
CA PRO A 125 10.31 -3.64 -9.68
C PRO A 125 9.88 -4.27 -8.34
N LEU A 126 8.75 -3.81 -7.80
CA LEU A 126 8.13 -4.47 -6.64
C LEU A 126 7.34 -5.68 -7.10
N ARG A 127 7.73 -6.84 -6.59
CA ARG A 127 7.09 -8.13 -6.76
C ARG A 127 7.28 -8.94 -5.49
N GLU A 128 6.38 -9.88 -5.20
CA GLU A 128 6.54 -10.75 -4.04
C GLU A 128 7.93 -11.40 -4.01
N GLY A 129 8.54 -11.41 -2.82
CA GLY A 129 9.87 -11.95 -2.59
C GLY A 129 11.03 -11.15 -3.20
N ALA A 130 10.79 -9.99 -3.84
CA ALA A 130 11.86 -9.09 -4.24
C ALA A 130 12.66 -8.62 -3.02
N GLU A 131 13.98 -8.53 -3.18
CA GLU A 131 14.90 -8.13 -2.11
C GLU A 131 15.91 -7.10 -2.56
N TRP A 132 16.40 -6.32 -1.60
CA TRP A 132 17.48 -5.36 -1.79
C TRP A 132 18.20 -5.05 -0.48
N ASP A 133 19.40 -4.49 -0.61
CA ASP A 133 20.14 -3.92 0.52
C ASP A 133 19.40 -2.69 1.04
N GLY A 134 18.89 -2.80 2.27
CA GLY A 134 18.25 -1.72 3.00
C GLY A 134 19.26 -0.85 3.75
N MET A 135 18.75 0.04 4.60
CA MET A 135 19.60 0.91 5.40
C MET A 135 20.22 0.15 6.58
N GLY A 136 21.43 0.55 7.00
CA GLY A 136 22.07 0.00 8.20
C GLY A 136 22.46 -1.48 8.12
N GLY A 137 22.78 -1.99 6.93
CA GLY A 137 23.18 -3.38 6.73
C GLY A 137 22.03 -4.38 6.83
N ARG A 138 20.78 -3.92 6.69
CA ARG A 138 19.59 -4.76 6.63
C ARG A 138 19.30 -5.22 5.20
N THR A 139 18.55 -6.30 5.08
CA THR A 139 17.94 -6.75 3.83
C THR A 139 16.45 -6.51 3.90
N ALA A 140 15.93 -5.75 2.94
CA ALA A 140 14.50 -5.55 2.76
C ALA A 140 13.93 -6.62 1.83
N ARG A 141 12.72 -7.09 2.11
CA ARG A 141 11.97 -8.07 1.31
C ARG A 141 10.51 -7.66 1.20
N VAL A 142 9.95 -7.68 -0.02
CA VAL A 142 8.51 -7.59 -0.24
C VAL A 142 7.84 -8.88 0.22
N THR A 143 6.96 -8.81 1.20
CA THR A 143 6.25 -9.96 1.78
C THR A 143 4.81 -10.08 1.31
N ASP A 144 4.18 -8.98 0.95
CA ASP A 144 2.80 -8.93 0.44
C ASP A 144 2.62 -7.73 -0.50
N LEU A 145 1.93 -7.90 -1.63
CA LEU A 145 1.59 -6.83 -2.58
C LEU A 145 0.13 -6.36 -2.48
N ASP A 146 -0.66 -7.05 -1.66
CA ASP A 146 -2.09 -6.83 -1.49
C ASP A 146 -2.51 -6.79 -0.01
N ALA A 147 -1.63 -6.25 0.82
CA ALA A 147 -1.88 -6.14 2.25
C ALA A 147 -3.07 -5.21 2.52
N SER A 148 -3.90 -5.58 3.51
CA SER A 148 -4.94 -4.74 4.11
C SER A 148 -4.58 -4.42 5.56
N VAL A 149 -4.79 -3.18 5.98
CA VAL A 149 -4.45 -2.71 7.32
C VAL A 149 -5.45 -1.70 7.83
N GLU A 150 -5.85 -1.87 9.09
CA GLU A 150 -6.69 -0.93 9.82
C GLU A 150 -5.83 -0.11 10.79
N VAL A 151 -5.90 1.22 10.64
CA VAL A 151 -5.22 2.20 11.50
C VAL A 151 -6.19 3.32 11.86
N PHE A 152 -5.75 4.28 12.68
CA PHE A 152 -6.61 5.39 13.11
C PHE A 152 -7.07 6.29 11.95
N ALA A 153 -6.28 6.38 10.88
CA ALA A 153 -6.64 7.09 9.65
C ALA A 153 -7.70 6.35 8.79
N GLY A 154 -8.06 5.11 9.14
CA GLY A 154 -9.02 4.28 8.42
C GLY A 154 -8.45 2.92 8.01
N THR A 155 -9.19 2.23 7.14
CA THR A 155 -8.76 0.98 6.52
C THR A 155 -8.14 1.27 5.16
N PHE A 156 -6.96 0.71 4.91
CA PHE A 156 -6.30 0.76 3.61
C PHE A 156 -6.18 -0.66 3.05
N GLU A 157 -6.47 -0.79 1.76
CA GLU A 157 -6.37 -2.03 1.00
C GLU A 157 -5.40 -1.84 -0.16
N HIS A 158 -4.96 -2.94 -0.78
CA HIS A 158 -4.00 -2.89 -1.87
C HIS A 158 -2.72 -2.12 -1.46
N CYS A 159 -2.17 -2.45 -0.30
CA CYS A 159 -0.91 -1.93 0.19
C CYS A 159 0.23 -2.93 -0.02
N VAL A 160 1.46 -2.45 0.09
CA VAL A 160 2.67 -3.28 -0.04
C VAL A 160 3.31 -3.43 1.33
N GLU A 161 3.49 -4.67 1.77
CA GLU A 161 4.23 -4.99 2.98
C GLU A 161 5.69 -5.29 2.65
N ILE A 162 6.59 -4.65 3.38
CA ILE A 162 8.03 -4.88 3.30
C ILE A 162 8.55 -5.18 4.70
N THR A 163 9.39 -6.20 4.80
CA THR A 163 10.12 -6.53 6.02
C THR A 163 11.61 -6.29 5.82
N GLU A 164 12.25 -5.63 6.78
CA GLU A 164 13.70 -5.48 6.88
C GLU A 164 14.22 -6.34 8.03
N THR A 165 15.27 -7.11 7.78
CA THR A 165 15.95 -7.93 8.79
C THR A 165 17.47 -7.78 8.67
N GLY A 166 18.21 -8.19 9.70
CA GLY A 166 19.67 -8.07 9.73
C GLY A 166 20.13 -6.83 10.50
N GLY A 167 21.23 -6.21 10.06
CA GLY A 167 21.90 -5.14 10.82
C GLY A 167 22.58 -5.63 12.11
N GLU A 168 23.35 -4.75 12.74
CA GLU A 168 24.12 -5.09 13.94
C GLU A 168 23.25 -5.37 15.18
N ASP A 169 22.07 -4.77 15.25
CA ASP A 169 21.16 -4.86 16.40
C ASP A 169 20.10 -5.96 16.27
N GLY A 170 20.11 -6.72 15.16
CA GLY A 170 19.18 -7.83 14.93
C GLY A 170 17.72 -7.40 14.88
N ARG A 171 17.45 -6.12 14.59
CA ARG A 171 16.11 -5.54 14.54
C ARG A 171 15.37 -6.03 13.31
N GLN A 172 14.12 -6.41 13.51
CA GLN A 172 13.17 -6.65 12.44
C GLN A 172 12.23 -5.44 12.33
N VAL A 173 12.12 -4.87 11.13
CA VAL A 173 11.17 -3.80 10.83
C VAL A 173 10.17 -4.30 9.80
N ARG A 174 8.89 -4.11 10.06
CA ARG A 174 7.80 -4.36 9.12
C ARG A 174 7.13 -3.04 8.81
N THR A 175 7.03 -2.70 7.53
CA THR A 175 6.37 -1.47 7.08
C THR A 175 5.32 -1.81 6.03
N VAL A 176 4.11 -1.25 6.19
CA VAL A 176 3.05 -1.31 5.19
C VAL A 176 2.96 0.04 4.49
N TYR A 177 3.23 0.06 3.19
CA TYR A 177 3.16 1.24 2.33
C TYR A 177 1.88 1.20 1.50
N CYS A 178 1.08 2.27 1.57
CA CYS A 178 -0.14 2.37 0.77
C CYS A 178 0.03 3.41 -0.35
N PRO A 179 -0.42 3.10 -1.57
CA PRO A 179 -0.35 4.00 -2.72
C PRO A 179 -0.93 5.38 -2.42
N GLN A 180 -0.23 6.44 -2.84
CA GLN A 180 -0.58 7.86 -2.65
C GLN A 180 -0.66 8.31 -1.18
N VAL A 181 -0.41 7.41 -0.22
CA VAL A 181 -0.47 7.70 1.20
C VAL A 181 0.92 7.69 1.81
N GLY A 182 1.75 6.67 1.57
CA GLY A 182 3.02 6.48 2.30
C GLY A 182 2.96 5.30 3.29
N PRO A 183 3.87 5.24 4.28
CA PRO A 183 3.86 4.17 5.28
C PRO A 183 2.72 4.40 6.27
N VAL A 184 1.80 3.45 6.36
CA VAL A 184 0.61 3.55 7.24
C VAL A 184 0.79 2.80 8.56
N LEU A 185 1.67 1.79 8.57
CA LEU A 185 2.03 1.00 9.74
C LEU A 185 3.53 0.73 9.70
N ILE A 186 4.20 0.96 10.83
CA ILE A 186 5.61 0.61 11.02
C ILE A 186 5.72 -0.15 12.34
N GLU A 187 6.25 -1.36 12.31
CA GLU A 187 6.51 -2.18 13.48
C GLU A 187 8.00 -2.48 13.52
N SER A 188 8.65 -2.16 14.63
CA SER A 188 10.07 -2.45 14.85
C SER A 188 10.18 -3.29 16.09
N SER A 189 10.70 -4.51 15.96
CA SER A 189 10.96 -5.38 17.09
C SER A 189 12.43 -5.80 17.16
N MET A 190 12.90 -6.06 18.38
CA MET A 190 14.24 -6.56 18.63
C MET A 190 14.15 -7.77 19.56
N ASP A 191 14.77 -8.87 19.14
CA ASP A 191 14.89 -10.06 19.98
C ASP A 191 15.99 -9.85 21.03
N MET A 192 15.59 -9.40 22.21
CA MET A 192 16.48 -9.33 23.37
C MET A 192 16.70 -10.75 23.93
N ARG A 193 17.78 -11.41 23.50
CA ARG A 193 18.18 -12.76 23.95
C ARG A 193 18.31 -12.92 25.47
N LEU A 194 18.39 -11.83 26.23
CA LEU A 194 18.66 -11.84 27.67
C LEU A 194 17.41 -11.79 28.57
N THR A 195 16.24 -11.37 28.06
CA THR A 195 15.07 -11.06 28.93
C THR A 195 13.78 -11.77 28.52
N THR A 196 13.75 -12.55 27.43
CA THR A 196 12.52 -13.14 26.84
C THR A 196 11.42 -12.11 26.56
N ARG A 197 11.74 -10.81 26.63
CA ARG A 197 10.80 -9.70 26.46
C ARG A 197 11.10 -9.05 25.12
N GLN A 198 10.20 -9.24 24.17
CA GLN A 198 10.25 -8.54 22.89
C GLN A 198 9.83 -7.09 23.15
N VAL A 199 10.73 -6.14 22.88
CA VAL A 199 10.37 -4.73 22.85
C VAL A 199 10.00 -4.42 21.40
N ALA A 200 8.74 -4.09 21.18
CA ALA A 200 8.23 -3.70 19.88
C ALA A 200 7.79 -2.23 19.94
N THR A 201 8.29 -1.43 19.02
CA THR A 201 7.76 -0.10 18.73
C THR A 201 6.78 -0.21 17.58
N THR A 202 5.59 0.34 17.71
CA THR A 202 4.57 0.36 16.64
C THR A 202 4.14 1.79 16.38
N ALA A 203 4.26 2.26 15.13
CA ALA A 203 3.71 3.52 14.66
C ALA A 203 2.50 3.23 13.76
N ARG A 204 1.31 3.71 14.18
CA ARG A 204 0.07 3.60 13.39
C ARG A 204 -0.33 4.96 12.88
N LEU A 205 -0.61 5.07 11.58
CA LEU A 205 -0.99 6.34 10.98
C LEU A 205 -2.30 6.84 11.59
N ARG A 206 -2.24 8.07 12.11
CA ARG A 206 -3.36 8.82 12.63
C ARG A 206 -3.99 9.70 11.56
N THR A 207 -3.17 10.40 10.81
CA THR A 207 -3.60 11.22 9.68
C THR A 207 -2.43 11.47 8.74
N HIS A 208 -2.71 11.84 7.50
CA HIS A 208 -1.73 12.25 6.51
C HIS A 208 -2.26 13.46 5.74
N ALA A 209 -1.35 14.26 5.20
CA ALA A 209 -1.67 15.32 4.28
C ALA A 209 -0.76 15.19 3.05
N PRO A 210 -1.31 15.14 1.82
CA PRO A 210 -0.49 15.18 0.62
C PRO A 210 0.19 16.55 0.50
N GLY A 211 1.42 16.55 0.01
CA GLY A 211 2.14 17.77 -0.36
C GLY A 211 1.84 18.22 -1.77
N GLY A 212 2.54 19.28 -2.18
CA GLY A 212 2.31 19.99 -3.45
C GLY A 212 1.77 21.40 -3.21
N GLU A 213 2.07 22.31 -4.13
CA GLU A 213 1.51 23.66 -4.12
C GLU A 213 0.01 23.59 -4.48
N GLU A 214 -0.86 24.20 -3.65
CA GLU A 214 -2.19 24.69 -4.09
C GLU A 214 -2.04 25.93 -4.99
#